data_AF-A0A4V0NCP7-F1
#
_entry.id   AF-A0A4V0NCP7-F1
#
_cell.length_a   1.000
_cell.length_b   1.000
_cell.length_c   1.000
_cell.angle_alpha   90.00
_cell.angle_beta   90.00
_cell.angle_gamma   90.00
#
_symmetry.space_group_name_H-M   'P 1'
#
loop_
_entity.id
_entity.type
_entity.pdbx_description
1 polymer ?
#
loop_
_entity_poly.entity_id
_entity_poly.type
_entity_poly.pdbx_seq_one_letter_code
_entity_poly.pdbx_strand_id
1 'polypeptide(L)'
;MSQHRPSLDAFSGQLSDRAKSFFAREHIFRDLSNTCSFERLAEELDRRGAPWFDKVFELEEEFGGLVRRGPHPKTPSLAIGLFQLISLGFDAPGEEEPEDDSALVSLKWPMVRLAATGDLLTHVGVYTTEADLYLSESGWIFWYVSTLDRVELLSGSASTFLERVALEDHVRRTMREYAGTFFTADEGSAIAQALNIPVVEEASDALITHWMNPNLFISRLPRTSAPGIYRTRIVSRTVEALLSAAQAVITRSPEAQATVETHLPGGRERHDALRREGVAVGG
;
A
#
# COMPACT_ATOMS: atom_id res chain seq x y z
N MET A 1 -27.75 25.21 -6.52
CA MET A 1 -27.26 24.37 -5.40
C MET A 1 -25.76 24.53 -5.36
N SER A 2 -25.25 25.20 -4.32
CA SER A 2 -23.82 25.41 -4.11
C SER A 2 -23.14 24.06 -3.90
N GLN A 3 -22.41 23.57 -4.90
CA GLN A 3 -21.55 22.41 -4.72
C GLN A 3 -20.39 22.87 -3.84
N HIS A 4 -20.46 22.56 -2.53
CA HIS A 4 -19.27 22.55 -1.69
C HIS A 4 -18.24 21.69 -2.42
N ARG A 5 -17.25 22.33 -3.05
CA ARG A 5 -16.17 21.61 -3.71
C ARG A 5 -15.45 20.85 -2.60
N PRO A 6 -15.44 19.52 -2.64
CA PRO A 6 -14.60 18.75 -1.74
C PRO A 6 -13.15 19.22 -1.92
N SER A 7 -12.47 19.60 -0.83
CA SER A 7 -11.09 20.09 -0.87
C SER A 7 -10.16 19.12 -0.16
N LEU A 8 -8.93 19.01 -0.67
CA LEU A 8 -7.83 18.35 0.03
C LEU A 8 -7.30 19.20 1.20
N ASP A 9 -7.65 20.49 1.27
CA ASP A 9 -7.23 21.37 2.38
C ASP A 9 -7.93 21.02 3.71
N ALA A 10 -8.94 20.14 3.67
CA ALA A 10 -9.66 19.66 4.84
C ALA A 10 -9.00 18.46 5.54
N PHE A 11 -7.81 18.02 5.11
CA PHE A 11 -7.03 17.02 5.83
C PHE A 11 -6.27 17.67 6.99
N SER A 12 -6.40 17.09 8.18
CA SER A 12 -5.52 17.39 9.31
C SER A 12 -4.15 16.72 9.13
N GLY A 13 -4.07 15.62 8.39
CA GLY A 13 -2.83 14.94 8.02
C GLY A 13 -1.95 15.77 7.08
N GLN A 14 -0.66 15.87 7.39
CA GLN A 14 0.31 16.61 6.56
C GLN A 14 0.75 15.75 5.36
N LEU A 15 0.07 15.91 4.23
CA LEU A 15 0.48 15.32 2.94
C LEU A 15 1.43 16.25 2.18
N SER A 16 2.40 15.64 1.49
CA SER A 16 3.32 16.28 0.57
C SER A 16 2.61 16.88 -0.65
N ASP A 17 3.26 17.81 -1.32
CA ASP A 17 2.74 18.38 -2.57
C ASP A 17 2.59 17.33 -3.67
N ARG A 18 3.42 16.27 -3.66
CA ARG A 18 3.30 15.13 -4.57
C ARG A 18 1.99 14.38 -4.31
N ALA A 19 1.70 14.05 -3.05
CA ALA A 19 0.46 13.35 -2.68
C ALA A 19 -0.77 14.21 -2.97
N LYS A 20 -0.76 15.49 -2.63
CA LYS A 20 -1.86 16.42 -2.95
C LYS A 20 -2.10 16.53 -4.47
N SER A 21 -1.03 16.67 -5.25
CA SER A 21 -1.11 16.74 -6.72
C SER A 21 -1.63 15.43 -7.32
N PHE A 22 -1.24 14.29 -6.76
CA PHE A 22 -1.75 12.98 -7.12
C PHE A 22 -3.26 12.89 -6.84
N PHE A 23 -3.69 13.15 -5.60
CA PHE A 23 -5.10 13.05 -5.21
C PHE A 23 -6.00 14.01 -5.98
N ALA A 24 -5.59 15.25 -6.20
CA ALA A 24 -6.37 16.22 -6.96
C ALA A 24 -6.64 15.73 -8.40
N ARG A 25 -5.62 15.14 -9.02
CA ARG A 25 -5.70 14.64 -10.39
C ARG A 25 -6.46 13.32 -10.50
N GLU A 26 -6.34 12.44 -9.52
CA GLU A 26 -7.13 11.20 -9.44
C GLU A 26 -8.56 11.43 -8.92
N HIS A 27 -8.97 12.70 -8.75
CA HIS A 27 -10.27 13.10 -8.21
C HIS A 27 -10.60 12.44 -6.87
N ILE A 28 -9.57 12.27 -6.04
CA ILE A 28 -9.68 11.85 -4.66
C ILE A 28 -9.93 13.09 -3.80
N PHE A 29 -10.85 13.01 -2.86
CA PHE A 29 -11.20 14.11 -1.98
C PHE A 29 -11.72 13.64 -0.62
N ARG A 30 -11.82 14.54 0.36
CA ARG A 30 -12.47 14.25 1.64
C ARG A 30 -13.97 14.51 1.56
N ASP A 31 -14.78 13.48 1.81
CA ASP A 31 -16.23 13.62 1.96
C ASP A 31 -16.60 13.77 3.44
N LEU A 32 -16.84 15.02 3.84
CA LEU A 32 -17.17 15.35 5.23
C LEU A 32 -18.51 14.77 5.70
N SER A 33 -19.38 14.35 4.77
CA SER A 33 -20.63 13.68 5.15
C SER A 33 -20.42 12.22 5.56
N ASN A 34 -19.28 11.65 5.20
CA ASN A 34 -18.87 10.27 5.44
C ASN A 34 -17.67 10.17 6.39
N THR A 35 -17.51 11.15 7.28
CA THR A 35 -16.57 11.11 8.41
C THR A 35 -17.31 11.53 9.69
N CYS A 36 -16.70 11.30 10.85
CA CYS A 36 -17.32 11.63 12.14
C CYS A 36 -16.28 11.98 13.21
N SER A 37 -16.75 12.48 14.36
CA SER A 37 -15.89 12.67 15.53
C SER A 37 -15.57 11.33 16.17
N PHE A 38 -14.53 11.33 17.02
CA PHE A 38 -14.16 10.22 17.88
C PHE A 38 -15.38 9.63 18.61
N GLU A 39 -16.16 10.47 19.29
CA GLU A 39 -17.28 10.05 20.13
C GLU A 39 -18.35 9.36 19.30
N ARG A 40 -18.65 9.91 18.12
CA ARG A 40 -19.66 9.33 17.23
C ARG A 40 -19.22 7.99 16.65
N LEU A 41 -17.94 7.82 16.31
CA LEU A 41 -17.43 6.53 15.86
C LEU A 41 -17.47 5.51 17.00
N ALA A 42 -17.03 5.89 18.20
CA ALA A 42 -17.02 5.01 19.36
C ALA A 42 -18.43 4.53 19.73
N GLU A 43 -19.40 5.45 19.82
CA GLU A 43 -20.81 5.13 20.06
C GLU A 43 -21.37 4.15 19.02
N GLU A 44 -21.02 4.36 17.75
CA GLU A 44 -21.51 3.53 16.65
C GLU A 44 -20.90 2.12 16.70
N LEU A 45 -19.63 1.99 17.07
CA LEU A 45 -18.97 0.70 17.25
C LEU A 45 -19.48 -0.04 18.48
N ASP A 46 -19.68 0.67 19.59
CA ASP A 46 -20.25 0.11 20.82
C ASP A 46 -21.68 -0.40 20.59
N ARG A 47 -22.51 0.37 19.87
CA ARG A 47 -23.87 -0.03 19.48
C ARG A 47 -23.88 -1.33 18.67
N ARG A 48 -22.82 -1.59 17.91
CA ARG A 48 -22.63 -2.80 17.11
C ARG A 48 -21.92 -3.91 17.89
N GLY A 49 -21.38 -3.60 19.08
CA GLY A 49 -20.46 -4.45 19.83
C GLY A 49 -19.23 -4.83 19.01
N ALA A 50 -18.76 -3.93 18.16
CA ALA A 50 -17.62 -4.09 17.28
C ALA A 50 -16.33 -3.76 18.04
N PRO A 51 -15.29 -4.63 18.03
CA PRO A 51 -14.01 -4.30 18.64
C PRO A 51 -13.30 -3.20 17.84
N TRP A 52 -12.45 -2.42 18.51
CA TRP A 52 -11.67 -1.35 17.91
C TRP A 52 -10.36 -1.10 18.64
N PHE A 53 -9.46 -0.37 17.99
CA PHE A 53 -8.17 0.08 18.53
C PHE A 53 -8.06 1.60 18.40
N ASP A 54 -7.27 2.24 19.26
CA ASP A 54 -7.07 3.71 19.23
C ASP A 54 -6.62 4.22 17.85
N LYS A 55 -5.79 3.45 17.14
CA LYS A 55 -5.31 3.77 15.79
C LYS A 55 -6.41 3.93 14.74
N VAL A 56 -7.57 3.32 14.95
CA VAL A 56 -8.72 3.49 14.05
C VAL A 56 -9.25 4.92 14.11
N PHE A 57 -9.27 5.53 15.30
CA PHE A 57 -9.74 6.89 15.47
C PHE A 57 -8.74 7.92 14.96
N GLU A 58 -7.44 7.68 15.17
CA GLU A 58 -6.39 8.52 14.56
C GLU A 58 -6.54 8.54 13.03
N LEU A 59 -6.74 7.37 12.42
CA LEU A 59 -6.98 7.26 10.98
C LEU A 59 -8.26 7.99 10.54
N GLU A 60 -9.35 7.85 11.28
CA GLU A 60 -10.63 8.52 10.99
C GLU A 60 -10.50 10.05 11.08
N GLU A 61 -9.84 10.56 12.11
CA GLU A 61 -9.61 11.99 12.30
C GLU A 61 -8.73 12.57 11.19
N GLU A 62 -7.62 11.90 10.86
CA GLU A 62 -6.64 12.40 9.90
C GLU A 62 -7.10 12.25 8.45
N PHE A 63 -7.65 11.08 8.11
CA PHE A 63 -7.88 10.67 6.72
C PHE A 63 -9.29 10.11 6.46
N GLY A 64 -10.15 10.03 7.48
CA GLY A 64 -11.52 9.56 7.34
C GLY A 64 -12.31 10.36 6.31
N GLY A 65 -13.09 9.64 5.50
CA GLY A 65 -13.87 10.18 4.38
C GLY A 65 -13.08 10.41 3.10
N LEU A 66 -11.79 10.06 3.03
CA LEU A 66 -11.02 10.11 1.78
C LEU A 66 -11.64 9.13 0.77
N VAL A 67 -12.09 9.64 -0.38
CA VAL A 67 -12.83 8.84 -1.35
C VAL A 67 -12.45 9.15 -2.78
N ARG A 68 -12.37 8.09 -3.59
CA ARG A 68 -12.48 8.15 -5.06
C ARG A 68 -13.80 7.52 -5.45
N ARG A 69 -14.68 8.32 -6.06
CA ARG A 69 -15.97 7.81 -6.54
C ARG A 69 -15.74 6.68 -7.55
N GLY A 70 -16.52 5.61 -7.43
CA GLY A 70 -16.59 4.57 -8.44
C GLY A 70 -17.80 4.78 -9.37
N PRO A 71 -18.17 3.75 -10.15
CA PRO A 71 -19.32 3.80 -11.06
C PRO A 71 -20.65 4.06 -10.36
N HIS A 72 -20.76 3.67 -9.08
CA HIS A 72 -21.95 3.85 -8.27
C HIS A 72 -21.60 4.48 -6.91
N PRO A 73 -22.45 5.34 -6.30
CA PRO A 73 -22.15 5.99 -5.03
C PRO A 73 -21.85 5.04 -3.87
N LYS A 74 -22.40 3.82 -3.92
CA LYS A 74 -22.17 2.77 -2.91
C LYS A 74 -20.95 1.88 -3.19
N THR A 75 -20.29 2.06 -4.34
CA THR A 75 -19.12 1.25 -4.73
C THR A 75 -17.95 2.17 -5.08
N PRO A 76 -17.35 2.83 -4.07
CA PRO A 76 -16.18 3.66 -4.30
C PRO A 76 -15.02 2.82 -4.84
N SER A 77 -14.16 3.44 -5.65
CA SER A 77 -12.93 2.81 -6.14
C SER A 77 -11.74 3.04 -5.20
N LEU A 78 -11.94 3.87 -4.17
CA LEU A 78 -11.11 4.04 -2.98
C LEU A 78 -11.99 4.68 -1.90
N ALA A 79 -11.95 4.19 -0.67
CA ALA A 79 -12.57 4.82 0.49
C ALA A 79 -11.71 4.53 1.72
N ILE A 80 -11.48 5.52 2.58
CA ILE A 80 -10.74 5.37 3.83
C ILE A 80 -11.56 6.00 4.96
N GLY A 81 -11.70 5.26 6.04
CA GLY A 81 -12.48 5.63 7.22
C GLY A 81 -13.47 4.53 7.55
N LEU A 82 -13.43 4.06 8.79
CA LEU A 82 -14.35 3.04 9.27
C LEU A 82 -15.79 3.56 9.27
N PHE A 83 -15.99 4.83 9.60
CA PHE A 83 -17.33 5.44 9.56
C PHE A 83 -17.90 5.49 8.12
N GLN A 84 -17.03 5.70 7.14
CA GLN A 84 -17.42 5.65 5.74
C GLN A 84 -17.89 4.26 5.32
N LEU A 85 -17.18 3.20 5.74
CA LEU A 85 -17.60 1.81 5.48
C LEU A 85 -18.97 1.50 6.09
N ILE A 86 -19.19 1.95 7.34
CA ILE A 86 -20.49 1.84 8.02
C ILE A 86 -21.59 2.52 7.20
N SER A 87 -21.34 3.75 6.74
CA SER A 87 -22.31 4.55 5.98
C SER A 87 -22.62 3.95 4.61
N LEU A 88 -21.68 3.21 4.03
CA LEU A 88 -21.86 2.49 2.78
C LEU A 88 -22.60 1.15 2.93
N GLY A 89 -22.80 0.68 4.17
CA GLY A 89 -23.46 -0.58 4.47
C GLY A 89 -22.56 -1.80 4.25
N PHE A 90 -21.25 -1.66 4.46
CA PHE A 90 -20.31 -2.79 4.53
C PHE A 90 -20.45 -3.61 5.82
N ASP A 91 -21.54 -3.41 6.56
CA ASP A 91 -21.70 -3.75 7.96
C ASP A 91 -22.23 -5.16 8.24
N ALA A 92 -22.24 -6.05 7.24
CA ALA A 92 -22.46 -7.47 7.46
C ALA A 92 -22.01 -8.30 6.23
N PRO A 93 -21.02 -9.20 6.35
CA PRO A 93 -21.14 -10.44 5.61
C PRO A 93 -22.36 -11.18 6.17
N GLY A 94 -23.12 -11.84 5.28
CA GLY A 94 -23.97 -12.96 5.71
C GLY A 94 -23.13 -13.95 6.50
N GLU A 95 -23.76 -14.83 7.25
CA GLU A 95 -23.12 -15.96 7.93
C GLU A 95 -22.45 -16.90 6.91
N GLU A 96 -21.38 -16.46 6.25
CA GLU A 96 -20.48 -17.32 5.50
C GLU A 96 -19.49 -17.85 6.53
N GLU A 97 -19.56 -19.16 6.75
CA GLU A 97 -18.57 -19.87 7.57
C GLU A 97 -17.19 -19.57 6.98
N PRO A 98 -16.22 -19.14 7.80
CA PRO A 98 -14.87 -18.87 7.31
C PRO A 98 -14.34 -20.15 6.67
N GLU A 99 -13.90 -20.05 5.42
CA GLU A 99 -13.09 -21.11 4.82
C GLU A 99 -11.80 -21.22 5.65
N ASP A 100 -11.57 -22.40 6.24
CA ASP A 100 -10.55 -22.66 7.29
C ASP A 100 -9.10 -22.33 6.84
N ASP A 101 -8.89 -22.15 5.53
CA ASP A 101 -7.58 -21.92 4.90
C ASP A 101 -7.37 -20.47 4.39
N SER A 102 -8.28 -19.52 4.65
CA SER A 102 -8.11 -18.13 4.16
C SER A 102 -6.96 -17.38 4.86
N ALA A 103 -6.30 -16.49 4.12
CA ALA A 103 -5.30 -15.57 4.66
C ALA A 103 -5.85 -14.64 5.77
N LEU A 104 -7.15 -14.34 5.74
CA LEU A 104 -7.85 -13.61 6.80
C LEU A 104 -8.97 -14.46 7.39
N VAL A 105 -8.85 -14.76 8.68
CA VAL A 105 -9.92 -15.41 9.43
C VAL A 105 -10.90 -14.35 9.89
N SER A 106 -12.10 -14.37 9.32
CA SER A 106 -13.18 -13.46 9.70
C SER A 106 -13.53 -13.61 11.19
N LEU A 107 -13.63 -12.49 11.89
CA LEU A 107 -14.17 -12.43 13.24
C LEU A 107 -15.51 -11.67 13.18
N LYS A 108 -15.89 -11.01 14.27
CA LYS A 108 -16.98 -10.06 14.22
C LYS A 108 -16.55 -8.79 13.49
N TRP A 109 -17.23 -8.44 12.41
CA TRP A 109 -16.98 -7.21 11.67
C TRP A 109 -16.91 -6.00 12.63
N PRO A 110 -15.94 -5.08 12.46
CA PRO A 110 -14.98 -4.92 11.34
C PRO A 110 -13.68 -5.71 11.47
N MET A 111 -13.60 -6.67 12.40
CA MET A 111 -12.34 -7.29 12.79
C MET A 111 -12.09 -8.60 12.07
N VAL A 112 -10.82 -8.84 11.77
CA VAL A 112 -10.30 -10.08 11.21
C VAL A 112 -9.01 -10.46 11.92
N ARG A 113 -8.59 -11.71 11.79
CA ARG A 113 -7.29 -12.19 12.25
C ARG A 113 -6.44 -12.60 11.06
N LEU A 114 -5.21 -12.09 10.99
CA LEU A 114 -4.25 -12.50 9.98
C LEU A 114 -3.77 -13.93 10.25
N ALA A 115 -4.00 -14.86 9.34
CA ALA A 115 -3.67 -16.27 9.55
C ALA A 115 -2.17 -16.51 9.77
N ALA A 116 -1.32 -15.73 9.09
CA ALA A 116 0.13 -15.92 9.12
C ALA A 116 0.79 -15.54 10.46
N THR A 117 0.23 -14.58 11.19
CA THR A 117 0.84 -14.03 12.42
C THR A 117 -0.06 -14.12 13.64
N GLY A 118 -1.37 -14.25 13.44
CA GLY A 118 -2.38 -14.14 14.49
C GLY A 118 -2.76 -12.70 14.85
N ASP A 119 -2.20 -11.70 14.16
CA ASP A 119 -2.48 -10.29 14.44
C ASP A 119 -3.94 -9.95 14.17
N LEU A 120 -4.52 -9.13 15.03
CA LEU A 120 -5.86 -8.60 14.86
C LEU A 120 -5.82 -7.36 13.97
N LEU A 121 -6.70 -7.33 12.97
CA LEU A 121 -6.82 -6.22 12.03
C LEU A 121 -8.25 -5.70 11.98
N THR A 122 -8.41 -4.40 11.77
CA THR A 122 -9.69 -3.73 11.56
C THR A 122 -9.83 -3.33 10.10
N HIS A 123 -10.96 -3.64 9.45
CA HIS A 123 -11.29 -3.14 8.12
C HIS A 123 -11.50 -1.63 8.18
N VAL A 124 -10.66 -0.85 7.49
CA VAL A 124 -10.66 0.62 7.55
C VAL A 124 -10.89 1.30 6.20
N GLY A 125 -10.98 0.55 5.11
CA GLY A 125 -11.29 1.12 3.80
C GLY A 125 -11.24 0.13 2.67
N VAL A 126 -11.41 0.64 1.45
CA VAL A 126 -11.14 -0.09 0.20
C VAL A 126 -10.10 0.69 -0.60
N TYR A 127 -9.12 0.00 -1.17
CA TYR A 127 -8.07 0.63 -1.99
C TYR A 127 -8.36 0.53 -3.48
N THR A 128 -9.00 -0.57 -3.88
CA THR A 128 -9.52 -0.80 -5.23
C THR A 128 -10.89 -1.48 -5.09
N THR A 129 -11.55 -1.77 -6.21
CA THR A 129 -12.79 -2.55 -6.21
C THR A 129 -12.59 -4.03 -5.82
N GLU A 130 -11.34 -4.48 -5.72
CA GLU A 130 -10.96 -5.88 -5.45
C GLU A 130 -10.10 -6.01 -4.20
N ALA A 131 -9.77 -4.89 -3.55
CA ALA A 131 -8.84 -4.87 -2.44
C ALA A 131 -9.34 -4.02 -1.27
N ASP A 132 -9.49 -4.68 -0.13
CA ASP A 132 -9.84 -4.07 1.15
C ASP A 132 -8.57 -3.59 1.87
N LEU A 133 -8.72 -2.59 2.72
CA LEU A 133 -7.68 -2.04 3.57
C LEU A 133 -7.93 -2.40 5.03
N TYR A 134 -6.90 -2.88 5.68
CA TYR A 134 -6.92 -3.28 7.07
C TYR A 134 -5.85 -2.53 7.88
N LEU A 135 -6.15 -2.24 9.13
CA LEU A 135 -5.28 -1.57 10.09
C LEU A 135 -5.02 -2.48 11.29
N SER A 136 -3.76 -2.65 11.68
CA SER A 136 -3.41 -3.31 12.94
C SER A 136 -3.48 -2.36 14.13
N GLU A 137 -3.47 -2.90 15.35
CA GLU A 137 -3.34 -2.13 16.59
C GLU A 137 -2.08 -1.26 16.63
N SER A 138 -0.99 -1.69 15.96
CA SER A 138 0.26 -0.91 15.84
C SER A 138 0.21 0.19 14.78
N GLY A 139 -0.91 0.34 14.06
CA GLY A 139 -1.09 1.34 13.01
C GLY A 139 -0.61 0.91 11.62
N TRP A 140 -0.15 -0.33 11.46
CA TRP A 140 0.30 -0.84 10.16
C TRP A 140 -0.88 -1.05 9.22
N ILE A 141 -0.69 -0.68 7.96
CA ILE A 141 -1.68 -0.78 6.90
C ILE A 141 -1.41 -2.04 6.08
N PHE A 142 -2.46 -2.84 5.91
CA PHE A 142 -2.46 -4.02 5.06
C PHE A 142 -3.48 -3.83 3.94
N TRP A 143 -3.22 -4.42 2.78
CA TRP A 143 -4.27 -4.68 1.80
C TRP A 143 -4.63 -6.17 1.79
N TYR A 144 -5.85 -6.48 1.38
CA TYR A 144 -6.29 -7.86 1.15
C TYR A 144 -6.95 -7.94 -0.21
N VAL A 145 -6.43 -8.81 -1.08
CA VAL A 145 -6.98 -9.07 -2.41
C VAL A 145 -7.74 -10.40 -2.34
N SER A 146 -9.06 -10.32 -2.27
CA SER A 146 -9.92 -11.50 -2.04
C SER A 146 -9.83 -12.53 -3.16
N THR A 147 -9.69 -12.08 -4.42
CA THR A 147 -9.57 -12.96 -5.59
C THR A 147 -8.30 -13.81 -5.60
N LEU A 148 -7.29 -13.41 -4.83
CA LEU A 148 -6.01 -14.11 -4.71
C LEU A 148 -5.78 -14.68 -3.31
N ASP A 149 -6.73 -14.48 -2.39
CA ASP A 149 -6.59 -14.72 -0.95
C ASP A 149 -5.21 -14.28 -0.41
N ARG A 150 -4.84 -13.03 -0.70
CA ARG A 150 -3.49 -12.51 -0.45
C ARG A 150 -3.51 -11.24 0.39
N VAL A 151 -2.74 -11.25 1.47
CA VAL A 151 -2.51 -10.09 2.34
C VAL A 151 -1.09 -9.55 2.15
N GLU A 152 -0.97 -8.24 1.93
CA GLU A 152 0.32 -7.54 1.97
C GLU A 152 0.36 -6.40 2.97
N LEU A 153 1.45 -6.33 3.72
CA LEU A 153 1.83 -5.16 4.50
C LEU A 153 2.27 -4.03 3.55
N LEU A 154 1.53 -2.92 3.59
CA LEU A 154 1.75 -1.77 2.73
C LEU A 154 2.62 -0.68 3.39
N SER A 155 2.47 -0.45 4.69
CA SER A 155 3.24 0.57 5.42
C SER A 155 3.01 0.46 6.93
N GLY A 156 3.81 1.16 7.72
CA GLY A 156 3.64 1.30 9.15
C GLY A 156 2.66 2.40 9.58
N SER A 157 2.15 3.23 8.66
CA SER A 157 1.15 4.27 8.98
C SER A 157 0.27 4.64 7.77
N ALA A 158 -0.92 5.19 8.03
CA ALA A 158 -1.82 5.68 6.98
C ALA A 158 -1.17 6.78 6.12
N SER A 159 -0.43 7.71 6.74
CA SER A 159 0.27 8.78 6.03
C SER A 159 1.30 8.22 5.06
N THR A 160 2.15 7.30 5.52
CA THR A 160 3.17 6.67 4.67
C THR A 160 2.54 5.87 3.54
N PHE A 161 1.43 5.15 3.79
CA PHE A 161 0.66 4.48 2.74
C PHE A 161 0.22 5.47 1.65
N LEU A 162 -0.41 6.57 2.02
CA LEU A 162 -0.92 7.57 1.07
C LEU A 162 0.20 8.22 0.24
N GLU A 163 1.33 8.52 0.88
CA GLU A 163 2.54 9.02 0.21
C GLU A 163 3.14 8.00 -0.76
N ARG A 164 3.19 6.74 -0.36
CA ARG A 164 3.64 5.63 -1.20
C ARG A 164 2.74 5.47 -2.43
N VAL A 165 1.41 5.56 -2.29
CA VAL A 165 0.49 5.49 -3.44
C VAL A 165 0.80 6.57 -4.47
N ALA A 166 1.03 7.81 -4.01
CA ALA A 166 1.38 8.93 -4.88
C ALA A 166 2.78 8.76 -5.51
N LEU A 167 3.74 8.23 -4.75
CA LEU A 167 5.08 7.92 -5.25
C LEU A 167 5.06 6.84 -6.34
N GLU A 168 4.31 5.75 -6.13
CA GLU A 168 4.18 4.69 -7.13
C GLU A 168 3.56 5.22 -8.43
N ASP A 169 2.54 6.07 -8.37
CA ASP A 169 2.02 6.76 -9.57
C ASP A 169 3.08 7.64 -10.27
N HIS A 170 3.81 8.44 -9.49
CA HIS A 170 4.89 9.27 -10.02
C HIS A 170 5.94 8.44 -10.76
N VAL A 171 6.32 7.28 -10.19
CA VAL A 171 7.24 6.33 -10.81
C VAL A 171 6.69 5.80 -12.14
N ARG A 172 5.40 5.44 -12.27
CA ARG A 172 4.88 4.95 -13.58
C ARG A 172 4.93 6.03 -14.64
N ARG A 173 4.60 7.26 -14.27
CA ARG A 173 4.57 8.39 -15.21
C ARG A 173 5.96 8.78 -15.68
N THR A 174 6.94 8.75 -14.79
CA THR A 174 8.31 9.22 -15.08
C THR A 174 9.20 8.14 -15.70
N MET A 175 9.11 6.90 -15.21
CA MET A 175 9.93 5.78 -15.68
C MET A 175 9.30 5.02 -16.85
N ARG A 176 8.06 5.37 -17.22
CA ARG A 176 7.35 5.03 -18.48
C ARG A 176 7.17 3.55 -18.83
N GLU A 177 7.61 2.59 -18.04
CA GLU A 177 7.31 1.16 -18.27
C GLU A 177 7.50 0.38 -16.97
N TYR A 178 6.40 -0.21 -16.48
CA TYR A 178 6.35 -1.00 -15.23
C TYR A 178 6.90 -2.41 -15.47
N ALA A 179 8.19 -2.58 -15.20
CA ALA A 179 8.71 -3.86 -14.74
C ALA A 179 9.52 -3.61 -13.47
N GLY A 180 9.07 -4.24 -12.39
CA GLY A 180 9.80 -4.29 -11.14
C GLY A 180 10.66 -5.55 -11.12
N THR A 181 11.92 -5.40 -10.75
CA THR A 181 12.79 -6.52 -10.41
C THR A 181 12.82 -6.66 -8.90
N PHE A 182 12.44 -7.82 -8.39
CA PHE A 182 12.44 -8.12 -6.97
C PHE A 182 13.58 -9.06 -6.67
N PHE A 183 14.49 -8.63 -5.80
CA PHE A 183 15.56 -9.48 -5.27
C PHE A 183 15.15 -10.03 -3.92
N THR A 184 15.45 -11.31 -3.67
CA THR A 184 15.22 -11.96 -2.37
C THR A 184 16.05 -11.34 -1.24
N ALA A 185 17.12 -10.63 -1.58
CA ALA A 185 18.01 -9.98 -0.61
C ALA A 185 17.53 -8.58 -0.19
N ASP A 186 17.85 -8.20 1.04
CA ASP A 186 17.62 -6.87 1.63
C ASP A 186 18.85 -5.97 1.43
N GLU A 187 18.96 -5.41 0.22
CA GLU A 187 20.14 -4.68 -0.26
C GLU A 187 19.81 -3.23 -0.65
N GLY A 188 18.55 -2.82 -0.53
CA GLY A 188 18.06 -1.52 -1.03
C GLY A 188 18.86 -0.32 -0.51
N SER A 189 19.14 -0.28 0.79
CA SER A 189 19.91 0.80 1.42
C SER A 189 21.36 0.85 0.93
N ALA A 190 22.01 -0.31 0.82
CA ALA A 190 23.40 -0.39 0.39
C ALA A 190 23.56 0.02 -1.08
N ILE A 191 22.62 -0.38 -1.94
CA ILE A 191 22.61 0.02 -3.37
C ILE A 191 22.34 1.51 -3.50
N ALA A 192 21.35 2.04 -2.77
CA ALA A 192 21.04 3.46 -2.79
C ALA A 192 22.25 4.30 -2.33
N GLN A 193 22.95 3.88 -1.28
CA GLN A 193 24.17 4.53 -0.83
C GLN A 193 25.28 4.48 -1.88
N ALA A 194 25.53 3.31 -2.48
CA ALA A 194 26.56 3.13 -3.51
C ALA A 194 26.30 3.98 -4.76
N LEU A 195 25.02 4.18 -5.12
CA LEU A 195 24.59 4.95 -6.28
C LEU A 195 24.23 6.40 -5.95
N ASN A 196 24.47 6.85 -4.71
CA ASN A 196 24.12 8.18 -4.20
C ASN A 196 22.67 8.59 -4.50
N ILE A 197 21.74 7.68 -4.25
CA ILE A 197 20.30 7.87 -4.47
C ILE A 197 19.68 8.35 -3.16
N PRO A 198 19.03 9.52 -3.15
CA PRO A 198 18.42 10.06 -1.95
C PRO A 198 17.20 9.22 -1.54
N VAL A 199 16.97 9.16 -0.22
CA VAL A 199 15.75 8.59 0.38
C VAL A 199 14.55 9.51 0.11
N VAL A 200 13.38 8.92 -0.07
CA VAL A 200 12.09 9.59 -0.17
C VAL A 200 11.42 9.51 1.20
N GLU A 201 11.74 10.46 2.07
CA GLU A 201 11.39 10.45 3.50
C GLU A 201 9.89 10.35 3.73
N GLU A 202 9.09 11.14 3.00
CA GLU A 202 7.64 11.22 3.21
C GLU A 202 6.91 9.92 2.91
N ALA A 203 7.46 9.06 2.05
CA ALA A 203 6.89 7.76 1.72
C ALA A 203 7.57 6.60 2.47
N SER A 204 8.54 6.90 3.34
CA SER A 204 9.30 5.90 4.09
C SER A 204 8.90 5.89 5.56
N ASP A 205 9.09 4.74 6.22
CA ASP A 205 8.92 4.56 7.67
C ASP A 205 9.82 3.43 8.18
N ALA A 206 9.56 2.92 9.38
CA ALA A 206 10.35 1.85 10.00
C ALA A 206 10.22 0.49 9.28
N LEU A 207 9.15 0.26 8.49
CA LEU A 207 8.87 -1.00 7.81
C LEU A 207 9.24 -0.95 6.33
N ILE A 208 9.07 0.21 5.69
CA ILE A 208 9.33 0.40 4.27
C ILE A 208 10.26 1.59 4.06
N THR A 209 11.17 1.47 3.10
CA THR A 209 12.04 2.60 2.75
C THR A 209 12.19 2.70 1.25
N HIS A 210 12.12 3.92 0.73
CA HIS A 210 12.19 4.19 -0.69
C HIS A 210 13.35 5.14 -1.00
N TRP A 211 14.02 4.90 -2.12
CA TRP A 211 15.05 5.76 -2.67
C TRP A 211 14.73 6.03 -4.14
N MET A 212 14.91 7.27 -4.59
CA MET A 212 14.57 7.64 -5.96
C MET A 212 15.52 8.66 -6.56
N ASN A 213 15.90 8.43 -7.82
CA ASN A 213 16.47 9.44 -8.71
C ASN A 213 15.76 9.36 -10.07
N PRO A 214 16.12 10.17 -11.08
CA PRO A 214 15.43 10.17 -12.38
C PRO A 214 15.44 8.84 -13.17
N ASN A 215 16.33 7.90 -12.82
CA ASN A 215 16.55 6.65 -13.56
C ASN A 215 16.24 5.39 -12.75
N LEU A 216 16.22 5.48 -11.42
CA LEU A 216 16.06 4.35 -10.50
C LEU A 216 15.12 4.69 -9.36
N PHE A 217 14.29 3.72 -9.04
CA PHE A 217 13.47 3.68 -7.84
C PHE A 217 13.75 2.36 -7.13
N ILE A 218 14.18 2.45 -5.88
CA ILE A 218 14.54 1.30 -5.04
C ILE A 218 13.58 1.30 -3.86
N SER A 219 13.03 0.14 -3.52
CA SER A 219 12.20 -0.04 -2.33
C SER A 219 12.68 -1.21 -1.52
N ARG A 220 12.81 -1.02 -0.21
CA ARG A 220 12.91 -2.08 0.77
C ARG A 220 11.50 -2.42 1.23
N LEU A 221 11.04 -3.64 0.96
CA LEU A 221 9.66 -4.06 1.21
C LEU A 221 9.64 -5.27 2.15
N PRO A 222 8.79 -5.28 3.19
CA PRO A 222 8.63 -6.42 4.07
C PRO A 222 7.85 -7.55 3.38
N ARG A 223 7.98 -8.78 3.90
CA ARG A 223 7.12 -9.91 3.54
C ARG A 223 6.13 -10.18 4.67
N THR A 224 4.83 -10.08 4.39
CA THR A 224 3.76 -10.33 5.38
C THR A 224 3.88 -11.70 6.04
N SER A 225 4.17 -12.73 5.26
CA SER A 225 4.27 -14.11 5.75
C SER A 225 5.58 -14.43 6.50
N ALA A 226 6.52 -13.48 6.56
CA ALA A 226 7.79 -13.68 7.24
C ALA A 226 8.30 -12.36 7.85
N PRO A 227 7.82 -11.99 9.05
CA PRO A 227 8.26 -10.80 9.76
C PRO A 227 9.79 -10.73 9.87
N GLY A 228 10.36 -9.54 9.65
CA GLY A 228 11.80 -9.33 9.65
C GLY A 228 12.53 -9.76 8.38
N ILE A 229 11.85 -10.41 7.43
CA ILE A 229 12.40 -10.69 6.10
C ILE A 229 11.96 -9.58 5.13
N TYR A 230 12.96 -8.96 4.52
CA TYR A 230 12.77 -7.89 3.54
C TYR A 230 13.30 -8.30 2.18
N ARG A 231 12.73 -7.71 1.14
CA ARG A 231 13.17 -7.85 -0.24
C ARG A 231 13.44 -6.49 -0.85
N THR A 232 14.34 -6.46 -1.81
CA THR A 232 14.65 -5.25 -2.57
C THR A 232 13.87 -5.24 -3.87
N ARG A 233 13.05 -4.22 -4.10
CA ARG A 233 12.43 -3.95 -5.39
C ARG A 233 13.21 -2.86 -6.10
N ILE A 234 13.51 -3.06 -7.37
CA ILE A 234 14.14 -2.10 -8.25
C ILE A 234 13.22 -1.85 -9.44
N VAL A 235 12.92 -0.59 -9.70
CA VAL A 235 12.30 -0.11 -10.93
C VAL A 235 13.28 0.81 -11.61
N SER A 236 13.51 0.59 -12.90
CA SER A 236 14.46 1.38 -13.67
C SER A 236 13.81 1.98 -14.91
N ARG A 237 14.28 3.16 -15.29
CA ARG A 237 13.94 3.78 -16.58
C ARG A 237 14.71 3.17 -17.74
N THR A 238 15.93 2.70 -17.51
CA THR A 238 16.80 2.11 -18.53
C THR A 238 17.32 0.74 -18.10
N VAL A 239 17.69 -0.09 -19.08
CA VAL A 239 18.35 -1.38 -18.84
C VAL A 239 19.71 -1.18 -18.17
N GLU A 240 20.49 -0.19 -18.60
CA GLU A 240 21.81 0.12 -18.02
C GLU A 240 21.72 0.40 -16.51
N ALA A 241 20.75 1.22 -16.10
CA ALA A 241 20.53 1.54 -14.69
C ALA A 241 20.11 0.29 -13.89
N LEU A 242 19.27 -0.58 -14.47
CA LEU A 242 18.91 -1.85 -13.87
C LEU A 242 20.13 -2.75 -13.67
N LEU A 243 20.95 -2.94 -14.70
CA LEU A 243 22.12 -3.82 -14.63
C LEU A 243 23.15 -3.31 -13.62
N SER A 244 23.37 -1.98 -13.56
CA SER A 244 24.24 -1.39 -12.56
C SER A 244 23.76 -1.68 -11.14
N ALA A 245 22.46 -1.52 -10.87
CA ALA A 245 21.89 -1.80 -9.57
C ALA A 245 21.86 -3.31 -9.25
N ALA A 246 21.54 -4.16 -10.22
CA ALA A 246 21.53 -5.62 -10.08
C ALA A 246 22.94 -6.17 -9.79
N GLN A 247 23.97 -5.65 -10.47
CA GLN A 247 25.36 -6.02 -10.21
C GLN A 247 25.76 -5.67 -8.77
N ALA A 248 25.30 -4.53 -8.25
CA ALA A 248 25.53 -4.16 -6.86
C ALA A 248 24.86 -5.16 -5.89
N VAL A 249 23.65 -5.65 -6.19
CA VAL A 249 23.00 -6.72 -5.42
C VAL A 249 23.86 -7.98 -5.43
N ILE A 250 24.18 -8.51 -6.62
CA ILE A 250 24.86 -9.81 -6.77
C ILE A 250 26.28 -9.77 -6.20
N THR A 251 26.96 -8.63 -6.27
CA THR A 251 28.30 -8.48 -5.68
C THR A 251 28.26 -8.60 -4.15
N ARG A 252 27.17 -8.14 -3.51
CA ARG A 252 27.02 -8.15 -2.05
C ARG A 252 26.35 -9.42 -1.53
N SER A 253 25.39 -9.93 -2.28
CA SER A 253 24.59 -11.12 -2.00
C SER A 253 24.60 -12.04 -3.23
N PRO A 254 25.67 -12.83 -3.44
CA PRO A 254 25.82 -13.69 -4.63
C PRO A 254 24.72 -14.75 -4.80
N GLU A 255 24.08 -15.13 -3.70
CA GLU A 255 22.97 -16.08 -3.65
C GLU A 255 21.59 -15.44 -3.93
N ALA A 256 21.52 -14.12 -4.09
CA ALA A 256 20.27 -13.41 -4.33
C ALA A 256 19.62 -13.87 -5.63
N GLN A 257 18.33 -14.17 -5.56
CA GLN A 257 17.51 -14.48 -6.73
C GLN A 257 16.67 -13.27 -7.09
N ALA A 258 16.46 -13.06 -8.38
CA ALA A 258 15.61 -12.01 -8.92
C ALA A 258 14.32 -12.60 -9.49
N THR A 259 13.20 -11.90 -9.35
CA THR A 259 11.96 -12.15 -10.10
C THR A 259 11.60 -10.87 -10.84
N VAL A 260 11.14 -10.96 -12.08
CA VAL A 260 10.72 -9.80 -12.87
C VAL A 260 9.21 -9.85 -13.07
N GLU A 261 8.49 -8.89 -12.50
CA GLU A 261 7.05 -8.76 -12.73
C GLU A 261 6.81 -8.02 -14.05
N THR A 262 6.52 -8.78 -15.12
CA THR A 262 6.38 -8.27 -16.50
C THR A 262 4.92 -8.13 -16.92
N HIS A 263 4.20 -7.15 -16.37
CA HIS A 263 2.82 -6.89 -16.83
C HIS A 263 2.75 -5.92 -18.03
N LEU A 264 3.88 -5.45 -18.57
CA LEU A 264 3.94 -4.46 -19.66
C LEU A 264 5.11 -4.69 -20.65
N PRO A 265 5.08 -4.06 -21.85
CA PRO A 265 6.01 -4.34 -22.97
C PRO A 265 7.51 -4.26 -22.64
N GLY A 266 7.92 -3.38 -21.71
CA GLY A 266 9.33 -3.23 -21.31
C GLY A 266 9.87 -4.29 -20.33
N GLY A 267 9.01 -5.18 -19.82
CA GLY A 267 9.44 -6.20 -18.86
C GLY A 267 10.30 -7.30 -19.46
N ARG A 268 10.02 -7.67 -20.71
CA ARG A 268 10.78 -8.71 -21.42
C ARG A 268 12.23 -8.28 -21.65
N GLU A 269 12.45 -7.05 -22.12
CA GLU A 269 13.81 -6.53 -22.35
C GLU A 269 14.66 -6.54 -21.07
N ARG A 270 14.07 -6.12 -19.94
CA ARG A 270 14.72 -6.12 -18.63
C ARG A 270 15.03 -7.54 -18.15
N HIS A 271 14.07 -8.46 -18.28
CA HIS A 271 14.27 -9.87 -17.95
C HIS A 271 15.41 -10.48 -18.78
N ASP A 272 15.42 -10.25 -20.10
CA ASP A 272 16.46 -10.77 -21.00
C ASP A 272 17.82 -10.14 -20.73
N ALA A 273 17.88 -8.87 -20.33
CA ALA A 273 19.11 -8.23 -19.90
C ALA A 273 19.69 -8.86 -18.62
N LEU A 274 18.88 -9.05 -17.58
CA LEU A 274 19.30 -9.68 -16.33
C LEU A 274 19.80 -11.12 -16.55
N ARG A 275 19.09 -11.89 -17.37
CA ARG A 275 19.50 -13.26 -17.73
C ARG A 275 20.82 -13.28 -18.49
N ARG A 276 21.07 -12.33 -19.39
CA ARG A 276 22.35 -12.22 -20.13
C ARG A 276 23.53 -11.93 -19.21
N GLU A 277 23.33 -11.14 -18.15
CA GLU A 277 24.35 -10.83 -17.14
C GLU A 277 24.49 -11.95 -16.07
N GLY A 278 23.83 -13.09 -16.25
CA GLY A 278 23.95 -14.22 -15.34
C GLY A 278 23.26 -14.03 -13.98
N VAL A 279 22.38 -13.03 -13.84
CA VAL A 279 21.54 -12.89 -12.66
C VAL A 279 20.56 -14.08 -12.63
N ALA A 280 20.46 -14.77 -11.48
CA ALA A 280 19.51 -15.85 -11.31
C ALA A 280 18.08 -15.30 -11.31
N VAL A 281 17.38 -15.42 -12.45
CA VAL A 281 15.99 -14.94 -12.59
C VAL A 281 15.00 -16.10 -12.48
N GLY A 282 14.19 -16.09 -11.42
CA GLY A 282 13.02 -16.94 -11.23
C GLY A 282 11.81 -16.39 -12.01
N GLY A 283 11.04 -17.29 -12.60
CA GLY A 283 9.86 -16.98 -13.42
C GLY A 283 8.68 -16.49 -12.61
#